data_AF-A0AA36JAW5-F1
#
_entry.id   AF-A0AA36JAW5-F1
#
_cell.length_a   1.000
_cell.length_b   1.000
_cell.length_c   1.000
_cell.angle_alpha   90.00
_cell.angle_beta   90.00
_cell.angle_gamma   90.00
#
_symmetry.space_group_name_H-M   'P 1'
#
loop_
_entity.id
_entity.type
_entity.pdbx_description
1 polymer ?
#
loop_
_entity_poly.entity_id
_entity_poly.type
_entity_poly.pdbx_seq_one_letter_code
_entity_poly.pdbx_strand_id
1 'polypeptide(L)'
;MHRMRNSLLCALAAPVAAQKLHCGVGTNTFADCPQCLESAMNSGVFDFWWNWDYAVKVDMSHLNPEVVGKARKTFTPMIWGTKLPKDSGFFSLGGEYVMGFNEPDQYGPACAGDLMPRGFGCGENDFRPATSAGFASLFDPAKAAKEWQKLVNFLASVPERASSALRKIAAPAMAQSPLPLDDCSQDPALPNTTKYCRGWLQHFKEQTLLLECMGLSGQKTNCWDVVDALPIHAYARTAQEVKDKIHQYHKVFQEDFDGINGRTRKTLWLTEVTMGTNDATDLVKFVDDLMNSENGLQNRQLFGFLDRVSWFSQWSVGSFQLGSYAPHTDEAWSSSLFEPTTGRFTPHGLNFVRHCRQNSTSPSAGAPAPVAPSMAPAPVAPSTAPREHSRPKKESMAPCAVGAAVPCPGTGSCAGNQCCPDGSTCPSADAGFKDCTDSKTEDCTQVTEEIHLLMLSVLGHSGLSAGVDL
;
A
#
# COMPACT_ATOMS: atom_id res chain seq x y z
N MET A 1 -30.35 -50.83 -10.04
CA MET A 1 -29.16 -50.16 -10.63
C MET A 1 -29.63 -48.96 -11.46
N HIS A 2 -29.68 -47.76 -10.86
CA HIS A 2 -29.96 -46.52 -11.57
C HIS A 2 -28.73 -45.62 -11.47
N ARG A 3 -28.07 -45.39 -12.61
CA ARG A 3 -26.94 -44.47 -12.74
C ARG A 3 -27.46 -43.04 -12.69
N MET A 4 -27.24 -42.34 -11.58
CA MET A 4 -27.29 -40.87 -11.57
C MET A 4 -26.06 -40.34 -12.33
N ARG A 5 -26.30 -39.62 -13.43
CA ARG A 5 -25.29 -38.81 -14.10
C ARG A 5 -25.19 -37.48 -13.34
N ASN A 6 -24.11 -37.30 -12.58
CA ASN A 6 -23.73 -35.99 -12.06
C ASN A 6 -23.15 -35.16 -13.23
N SER A 7 -23.95 -34.23 -13.75
CA SER A 7 -23.44 -33.18 -14.63
C SER A 7 -22.77 -32.12 -13.77
N LEU A 8 -21.43 -32.14 -13.74
CA LEU A 8 -20.59 -31.08 -13.21
C LEU A 8 -20.69 -29.87 -14.15
N LEU A 9 -21.64 -28.98 -13.89
CA LEU A 9 -21.66 -27.65 -14.51
C LEU A 9 -20.57 -26.81 -13.83
N CYS A 10 -19.41 -26.67 -14.48
CA CYS A 10 -18.48 -25.58 -14.17
C CYS A 10 -19.21 -24.27 -14.40
N ALA A 11 -19.73 -23.67 -13.33
CA ALA A 11 -20.16 -22.28 -13.34
C ALA A 11 -18.91 -21.44 -13.59
N LEU A 12 -18.73 -20.99 -14.83
CA LEU A 12 -17.77 -19.94 -15.15
C LEU A 12 -18.16 -18.72 -14.33
N ALA A 13 -17.36 -18.41 -13.31
CA ALA A 13 -17.56 -17.22 -12.49
C ALA A 13 -17.63 -16.00 -13.41
N ALA A 14 -18.70 -15.21 -13.26
CA ALA A 14 -18.84 -13.95 -14.00
C ALA A 14 -17.58 -13.10 -13.76
N PRO A 15 -17.08 -12.37 -14.77
CA PRO A 15 -15.93 -11.50 -14.59
C PRO A 15 -16.25 -10.50 -13.47
N VAL A 16 -15.50 -10.61 -12.38
CA VAL A 16 -15.57 -9.67 -11.26
C VAL A 16 -15.27 -8.30 -11.87
N ALA A 17 -16.25 -7.39 -11.84
CA ALA A 17 -16.05 -6.01 -12.27
C ALA A 17 -14.76 -5.49 -11.63
N ALA A 18 -13.87 -4.88 -12.43
CA ALA A 18 -12.55 -4.49 -11.96
C ALA A 18 -12.68 -3.55 -10.75
N GLN A 19 -12.46 -4.10 -9.56
CA GLN A 19 -12.56 -3.36 -8.32
C GLN A 19 -11.39 -2.40 -8.24
N LYS A 20 -11.67 -1.10 -8.05
CA LYS A 20 -10.67 -0.06 -7.81
C LYS A 20 -9.87 -0.43 -6.54
N LEU A 21 -8.55 -0.22 -6.56
CA LEU A 21 -7.75 -0.19 -5.33
C LEU A 21 -8.04 1.09 -4.55
N HIS A 22 -8.43 0.95 -3.29
CA HIS A 22 -8.66 2.08 -2.41
C HIS A 22 -7.36 2.56 -1.76
N CYS A 23 -7.06 3.85 -1.88
CA CYS A 23 -5.88 4.45 -1.28
C CYS A 23 -6.22 5.12 0.05
N GLY A 24 -5.28 5.09 0.99
CA GLY A 24 -5.39 5.79 2.26
C GLY A 24 -4.05 6.20 2.83
N VAL A 25 -4.09 6.73 4.05
CA VAL A 25 -2.91 7.14 4.81
C VAL A 25 -3.09 6.80 6.28
N GLY A 26 -2.09 6.15 6.86
CA GLY A 26 -1.97 5.90 8.30
C GLY A 26 -1.06 6.96 8.89
N THR A 27 -1.61 7.85 9.72
CA THR A 27 -0.84 8.96 10.30
C THR A 27 -1.49 9.54 11.55
N ASN A 28 -0.67 9.91 12.52
CA ASN A 28 -1.04 10.75 13.66
C ASN A 28 -0.59 12.20 13.45
N THR A 29 0.14 12.47 12.36
CA THR A 29 0.77 13.76 12.13
C THR A 29 -0.23 14.86 11.79
N PHE A 30 -1.45 14.49 11.39
CA PHE A 30 -2.55 15.42 11.21
C PHE A 30 -2.93 16.19 12.48
N ALA A 31 -2.64 15.65 13.66
CA ALA A 31 -2.84 16.37 14.92
C ALA A 31 -1.92 17.59 15.02
N ASP A 32 -0.70 17.48 14.50
CA ASP A 32 0.32 18.54 14.53
C ASP A 32 0.33 19.40 13.26
N CYS A 33 -0.30 18.94 12.18
CA CYS A 33 -0.39 19.63 10.90
C CYS A 33 -1.81 19.56 10.31
N PRO A 34 -2.74 20.43 10.74
CA PRO A 34 -4.09 20.51 10.17
C PRO A 34 -4.09 20.80 8.65
N GLN A 35 -3.10 21.54 8.15
CA GLN A 35 -2.93 21.81 6.71
C GLN A 35 -2.62 20.53 5.92
N CYS A 36 -1.94 19.56 6.54
CA CYS A 36 -1.68 18.26 5.93
C CYS A 36 -2.97 17.46 5.75
N LEU A 37 -3.87 17.52 6.75
CA LEU A 37 -5.21 16.93 6.62
C LEU A 37 -6.01 17.62 5.52
N GLU A 38 -5.94 18.95 5.42
CA GLU A 38 -6.60 19.71 4.36
C GLU A 38 -6.07 19.30 2.97
N SER A 39 -4.76 19.24 2.77
CA SER A 39 -4.14 18.73 1.54
C SER A 39 -4.58 17.31 1.21
N ALA A 40 -4.63 16.43 2.22
CA ALA A 40 -5.08 15.05 2.05
C ALA A 40 -6.53 15.00 1.57
N MET A 41 -7.45 15.69 2.22
CA MET A 41 -8.87 15.68 1.87
C MET A 41 -9.15 16.40 0.54
N ASN A 42 -8.43 17.48 0.25
CA ASN A 42 -8.57 18.24 -1.00
C ASN A 42 -7.98 17.50 -2.21
N SER A 43 -7.04 16.58 -2.00
CA SER A 43 -6.51 15.73 -3.07
C SER A 43 -7.59 14.89 -3.76
N GLY A 44 -8.66 14.54 -3.01
CA GLY A 44 -9.77 13.71 -3.45
C GLY A 44 -9.43 12.25 -3.73
N VAL A 45 -8.21 11.79 -3.43
CA VAL A 45 -7.76 10.42 -3.77
C VAL A 45 -7.79 9.44 -2.60
N PHE A 46 -7.82 9.93 -1.36
CA PHE A 46 -7.85 9.06 -0.17
C PHE A 46 -9.27 8.65 0.16
N ASP A 47 -9.54 7.35 -0.01
CA ASP A 47 -10.80 6.71 0.34
C ASP A 47 -10.89 6.45 1.86
N PHE A 48 -9.75 6.41 2.57
CA PHE A 48 -9.70 6.27 4.02
C PHE A 48 -8.43 6.87 4.64
N TRP A 49 -8.47 7.16 5.93
CA TRP A 49 -7.29 7.46 6.75
C TRP A 49 -7.50 6.99 8.20
N TRP A 50 -6.42 6.85 8.96
CA TRP A 50 -6.46 6.32 10.33
C TRP A 50 -5.22 6.75 11.13
N ASN A 51 -5.25 6.60 12.45
CA ASN A 51 -4.25 7.17 13.37
C ASN A 51 -3.91 6.26 14.57
N TRP A 52 -4.04 4.94 14.42
CA TRP A 52 -3.86 3.95 15.50
C TRP A 52 -4.81 4.09 16.70
N ASP A 53 -5.88 4.88 16.57
CA ASP A 53 -6.85 5.11 17.63
C ASP A 53 -8.29 4.95 17.11
N TYR A 54 -9.24 4.77 18.03
CA TYR A 54 -10.66 4.77 17.69
C TYR A 54 -11.20 6.19 17.57
N ALA A 55 -10.52 7.16 18.19
CA ALA A 55 -10.87 8.57 18.12
C ALA A 55 -10.00 9.31 17.08
N VAL A 56 -10.62 10.26 16.38
CA VAL A 56 -9.99 11.08 15.34
C VAL A 56 -8.78 11.87 15.84
N LYS A 57 -8.80 12.37 17.08
CA LYS A 57 -7.69 13.09 17.75
C LYS A 57 -7.02 14.21 16.94
N VAL A 58 -7.77 14.88 16.07
CA VAL A 58 -7.34 16.06 15.34
C VAL A 58 -8.27 17.21 15.72
N ASP A 59 -7.71 18.37 16.08
CA ASP A 59 -8.50 19.59 16.21
C ASP A 59 -8.86 20.10 14.80
N MET A 60 -10.15 19.99 14.47
CA MET A 60 -10.67 20.40 13.18
C MET A 60 -11.47 21.71 13.26
N SER A 61 -11.44 22.41 14.39
CA SER A 61 -12.25 23.62 14.63
C SER A 61 -11.95 24.76 13.65
N HIS A 62 -10.73 24.80 13.11
CA HIS A 62 -10.26 25.82 12.17
C HIS A 62 -10.27 25.36 10.71
N LEU A 63 -10.69 24.13 10.42
CA LEU A 63 -10.72 23.58 9.06
C LEU A 63 -12.03 23.92 8.34
N ASN A 64 -11.96 23.96 7.00
CA ASN A 64 -13.15 24.11 6.16
C ASN A 64 -14.19 23.01 6.49
N PRO A 65 -15.48 23.34 6.70
CA PRO A 65 -16.52 22.35 7.02
C PRO A 65 -16.62 21.17 6.03
N GLU A 66 -16.33 21.39 4.75
CA GLU A 66 -16.28 20.33 3.74
C GLU A 66 -15.11 19.36 4.01
N VAL A 67 -13.94 19.89 4.37
CA VAL A 67 -12.76 19.10 4.77
C VAL A 67 -13.06 18.30 6.03
N VAL A 68 -13.71 18.91 7.03
CA VAL A 68 -14.17 18.23 8.25
C VAL A 68 -15.10 17.07 7.91
N GLY A 69 -16.10 17.32 7.04
CA GLY A 69 -17.04 16.32 6.58
C GLY A 69 -16.36 15.15 5.89
N LYS A 70 -15.43 15.43 4.96
CA LYS A 70 -14.63 14.40 4.28
C LYS A 70 -13.78 13.61 5.27
N ALA A 71 -13.02 14.27 6.13
CA ALA A 71 -12.14 13.63 7.11
C ALA A 71 -12.90 12.69 8.05
N ARG A 72 -14.06 13.13 8.57
CA ARG A 72 -14.91 12.28 9.43
C ARG A 72 -15.54 11.12 8.67
N LYS A 73 -15.85 11.31 7.38
CA LYS A 73 -16.44 10.28 6.53
C LYS A 73 -15.45 9.20 6.14
N THR A 74 -14.18 9.55 5.98
CA THR A 74 -13.11 8.63 5.54
C THR A 74 -12.24 8.11 6.70
N PHE A 75 -12.49 8.53 7.94
CA PHE A 75 -11.75 8.00 9.08
C PHE A 75 -12.12 6.53 9.38
N THR A 76 -11.10 5.69 9.50
CA THR A 76 -11.22 4.28 9.92
C THR A 76 -10.71 4.13 11.35
N PRO A 77 -11.58 3.94 12.35
CA PRO A 77 -11.16 3.72 13.73
C PRO A 77 -10.38 2.41 13.89
N MET A 78 -9.41 2.40 14.81
CA MET A 78 -8.66 1.22 15.19
C MET A 78 -8.77 0.93 16.69
N ILE A 79 -9.00 -0.34 17.02
CA ILE A 79 -8.93 -0.84 18.39
C ILE A 79 -7.55 -1.44 18.60
N TRP A 80 -6.61 -0.58 19.00
CA TRP A 80 -5.19 -0.90 18.97
C TRP A 80 -4.81 -2.13 19.81
N GLY A 81 -5.46 -2.36 20.95
CA GLY A 81 -5.16 -3.48 21.86
C GLY A 81 -6.38 -3.94 22.65
N THR A 82 -6.17 -4.51 23.84
CA THR A 82 -7.25 -5.11 24.65
C THR A 82 -8.19 -4.12 25.32
N LYS A 83 -7.80 -2.85 25.39
CA LYS A 83 -8.61 -1.81 26.03
C LYS A 83 -9.78 -1.44 25.13
N LEU A 84 -10.99 -1.78 25.57
CA LEU A 84 -12.21 -1.38 24.87
C LEU A 84 -12.38 0.15 24.86
N PRO A 85 -12.95 0.72 23.79
CA PRO A 85 -13.33 2.13 23.74
C PRO A 85 -14.18 2.53 24.94
N LYS A 86 -13.92 3.72 25.49
CA LYS A 86 -14.72 4.29 26.59
C LYS A 86 -16.03 4.90 26.10
N ASP A 87 -16.06 5.30 24.84
CA ASP A 87 -17.21 5.86 24.17
C ASP A 87 -17.43 5.17 22.81
N SER A 88 -18.65 5.29 22.29
CA SER A 88 -19.06 4.80 20.98
C SER A 88 -19.07 5.93 19.94
N GLY A 89 -18.41 7.07 20.20
CA GLY A 89 -18.49 8.26 19.34
C GLY A 89 -18.06 7.99 17.90
N PHE A 90 -17.15 7.05 17.69
CA PHE A 90 -16.70 6.65 16.36
C PHE A 90 -17.79 5.96 15.52
N PHE A 91 -18.84 5.41 16.11
CA PHE A 91 -20.00 4.90 15.34
C PHE A 91 -20.79 6.02 14.65
N SER A 92 -20.63 7.27 15.07
CA SER A 92 -21.21 8.43 14.38
C SER A 92 -20.38 8.90 13.16
N LEU A 93 -19.21 8.31 12.94
CA LEU A 93 -18.35 8.61 11.81
C LEU A 93 -18.84 7.87 10.55
N GLY A 94 -18.37 8.32 9.38
CA GLY A 94 -18.83 7.77 8.09
C GLY A 94 -18.01 6.58 7.59
N GLY A 95 -16.96 6.18 8.31
CA GLY A 95 -16.10 5.06 7.95
C GLY A 95 -16.85 3.72 7.99
N GLU A 96 -16.62 2.88 6.98
CA GLU A 96 -17.30 1.58 6.85
C GLU A 96 -16.69 0.50 7.75
N TYR A 97 -15.42 0.64 8.10
CA TYR A 97 -14.64 -0.38 8.81
C TYR A 97 -14.23 0.08 10.21
N VAL A 98 -14.06 -0.90 11.09
CA VAL A 98 -13.20 -0.78 12.28
C VAL A 98 -12.07 -1.79 12.19
N MET A 99 -10.85 -1.36 12.52
CA MET A 99 -9.67 -2.22 12.52
C MET A 99 -9.39 -2.80 13.90
N GLY A 100 -8.90 -4.04 13.91
CA GLY A 100 -8.50 -4.76 15.11
C GLY A 100 -7.14 -4.33 15.68
N PHE A 101 -6.51 -5.26 16.42
CA PHE A 101 -5.26 -5.02 17.13
C PHE A 101 -4.09 -4.72 16.20
N ASN A 102 -3.14 -3.90 16.66
CA ASN A 102 -1.97 -3.50 15.90
C ASN A 102 -0.79 -4.46 16.12
N GLU A 103 -0.36 -5.22 15.11
CA GLU A 103 0.84 -6.06 15.19
C GLU A 103 0.91 -6.95 16.44
N PRO A 104 -0.13 -7.74 16.77
CA PRO A 104 -0.04 -8.69 17.88
C PRO A 104 1.02 -9.77 17.64
N ASP A 105 1.52 -9.91 16.40
CA ASP A 105 2.53 -10.86 15.98
C ASP A 105 3.98 -10.36 16.13
N GLN A 106 4.17 -9.17 16.70
CA GLN A 106 5.49 -8.60 16.97
C GLN A 106 5.53 -8.02 18.38
N TYR A 107 6.47 -8.46 19.21
CA TYR A 107 6.72 -7.93 20.53
C TYR A 107 7.83 -6.88 20.52
N GLY A 108 7.44 -5.64 20.76
CA GLY A 108 8.37 -4.52 20.92
C GLY A 108 8.70 -3.74 19.64
N PRO A 109 9.63 -2.78 19.73
CA PRO A 109 10.40 -2.45 20.93
C PRO A 109 9.53 -1.75 21.99
N ALA A 110 9.76 -2.11 23.25
CA ALA A 110 9.33 -1.31 24.37
C ALA A 110 10.17 -0.04 24.40
N CYS A 111 9.57 1.09 24.77
CA CYS A 111 10.35 2.30 25.09
C CYS A 111 11.34 2.15 26.28
N ALA A 112 11.45 0.96 26.89
CA ALA A 112 12.43 0.64 27.93
C ALA A 112 13.37 -0.49 27.47
N GLY A 113 14.68 -0.22 27.45
CA GLY A 113 15.76 -1.20 27.23
C GLY A 113 16.90 -0.69 26.33
N ASP A 114 18.06 -1.35 26.41
CA ASP A 114 19.30 -1.03 25.66
C ASP A 114 19.15 -1.11 24.13
N LEU A 115 18.00 -1.56 23.63
CA LEU A 115 17.72 -1.82 22.22
C LEU A 115 17.13 -0.61 21.48
N MET A 116 16.86 0.53 22.14
CA MET A 116 16.33 1.74 21.48
C MET A 116 17.01 3.02 22.00
N PRO A 117 18.02 3.56 21.30
CA PRO A 117 18.62 4.83 21.69
C PRO A 117 17.67 5.99 21.37
N ARG A 118 17.10 6.64 22.40
CA ARG A 118 16.52 8.02 22.49
C ARG A 118 15.64 8.61 21.34
N GLY A 119 15.47 7.95 20.21
CA GLY A 119 14.91 8.50 18.97
C GLY A 119 13.38 8.53 18.90
N PHE A 120 12.69 7.90 19.85
CA PHE A 120 11.22 7.85 19.91
C PHE A 120 10.62 8.75 20.99
N GLY A 121 11.39 9.69 21.55
CA GLY A 121 10.89 10.68 22.52
C GLY A 121 10.46 10.10 23.88
N CYS A 122 10.82 8.84 24.16
CA CYS A 122 10.55 8.17 25.42
C CYS A 122 11.64 8.49 26.46
N GLY A 123 11.25 8.76 27.71
CA GLY A 123 12.18 8.90 28.83
C GLY A 123 12.75 7.55 29.27
N GLU A 124 13.82 7.53 30.08
CA GLU A 124 14.53 6.32 30.56
C GLU A 124 13.64 5.29 31.29
N ASN A 125 12.38 5.62 31.60
CA ASN A 125 11.41 4.75 32.28
C ASN A 125 10.02 4.72 31.60
N ASP A 126 9.88 5.24 30.38
CA ASP A 126 8.61 5.23 29.67
C ASP A 126 8.45 3.88 28.95
N PHE A 127 7.41 3.09 29.28
CA PHE A 127 7.06 1.89 28.52
C PHE A 127 5.87 2.21 27.63
N ARG A 128 6.12 2.36 26.35
CA ARG A 128 5.10 2.44 25.31
C ARG A 128 5.42 1.39 24.28
N PRO A 129 4.60 0.34 24.18
CA PRO A 129 4.83 -0.63 23.14
C PRO A 129 4.41 -0.04 21.80
N ALA A 130 5.29 -0.15 20.80
CA ALA A 130 4.95 0.21 19.41
C ALA A 130 3.89 -0.73 18.80
N THR A 131 3.70 -1.89 19.43
CA THR A 131 2.82 -2.96 18.99
C THR A 131 1.85 -3.38 20.08
N SER A 132 0.67 -3.85 19.71
CA SER A 132 -0.33 -4.34 20.67
C SER A 132 0.16 -5.57 21.44
N ALA A 133 1.13 -6.31 20.91
CA ALA A 133 1.76 -7.42 21.61
C ALA A 133 2.59 -7.00 22.83
N GLY A 134 2.94 -5.72 22.98
CA GLY A 134 3.49 -5.21 24.23
C GLY A 134 2.62 -5.48 25.46
N PHE A 135 1.36 -5.88 25.23
CA PHE A 135 0.59 -6.71 26.14
C PHE A 135 0.83 -8.19 25.78
N ALA A 136 1.69 -8.88 26.53
CA ALA A 136 2.09 -10.27 26.24
C ALA A 136 0.92 -11.25 25.96
N SER A 137 -0.28 -10.95 26.46
CA SER A 137 -1.50 -11.71 26.19
C SER A 137 -1.97 -11.67 24.73
N LEU A 138 -1.62 -10.66 23.94
CA LEU A 138 -1.98 -10.60 22.52
C LEU A 138 -0.98 -11.32 21.61
N PHE A 139 0.24 -11.57 22.09
CA PHE A 139 1.23 -12.32 21.32
C PHE A 139 0.84 -13.79 21.11
N ASP A 140 0.17 -14.37 22.09
CA ASP A 140 -0.43 -15.71 22.02
C ASP A 140 -1.75 -15.67 21.22
N PRO A 141 -1.83 -16.30 20.03
CA PRO A 141 -3.03 -16.25 19.18
C PRO A 141 -4.29 -16.78 19.86
N ALA A 142 -4.18 -17.74 20.79
CA ALA A 142 -5.32 -18.31 21.50
C ALA A 142 -5.87 -17.35 22.56
N LYS A 143 -5.00 -16.60 23.24
CA LYS A 143 -5.40 -15.53 24.16
C LYS A 143 -5.97 -14.34 23.38
N ALA A 144 -5.32 -13.96 22.27
CA ALA A 144 -5.82 -12.90 21.40
C ALA A 144 -7.20 -13.22 20.81
N ALA A 145 -7.49 -14.48 20.45
CA ALA A 145 -8.82 -14.89 19.99
C ALA A 145 -9.92 -14.64 21.04
N LYS A 146 -9.62 -14.82 22.33
CA LYS A 146 -10.56 -14.52 23.43
C LYS A 146 -10.76 -13.01 23.60
N GLU A 147 -9.69 -12.22 23.52
CA GLU A 147 -9.82 -10.75 23.55
C GLU A 147 -10.55 -10.22 22.31
N TRP A 148 -10.34 -10.82 21.15
CA TRP A 148 -11.07 -10.55 19.93
C TRP A 148 -12.56 -10.83 20.09
N GLN A 149 -12.94 -11.97 20.67
CA GLN A 149 -14.34 -12.29 20.94
C GLN A 149 -15.00 -11.23 21.84
N LYS A 150 -14.32 -10.79 22.91
CA LYS A 150 -14.81 -9.71 23.78
C LYS A 150 -15.01 -8.41 22.99
N LEU A 151 -14.04 -8.04 22.16
CA LEU A 151 -14.11 -6.84 21.34
C LEU A 151 -15.28 -6.89 20.36
N VAL A 152 -15.39 -7.96 19.57
CA VAL A 152 -16.46 -8.10 18.56
C VAL A 152 -17.84 -8.04 19.23
N ASN A 153 -18.02 -8.75 20.35
CA ASN A 153 -19.27 -8.74 21.09
C ASN A 153 -19.57 -7.37 21.70
N PHE A 154 -18.55 -6.64 22.16
CA PHE A 154 -18.71 -5.24 22.60
C PHE A 154 -19.21 -4.38 21.45
N LEU A 155 -18.55 -4.40 20.28
CA LEU A 155 -18.94 -3.62 19.10
C LEU A 155 -20.39 -3.92 18.66
N ALA A 156 -20.79 -5.19 18.70
CA ALA A 156 -22.15 -5.62 18.40
C ALA A 156 -23.17 -5.26 19.49
N SER A 157 -22.75 -4.89 20.69
CA SER A 157 -23.65 -4.46 21.77
C SER A 157 -23.98 -2.97 21.71
N VAL A 158 -23.13 -2.16 21.05
CA VAL A 158 -23.27 -0.70 21.00
C VAL A 158 -24.56 -0.31 20.26
N PRO A 159 -25.51 0.42 20.90
CA PRO A 159 -26.78 0.78 20.28
C PRO A 159 -26.65 1.59 18.98
N GLU A 160 -25.71 2.52 18.93
CA GLU A 160 -25.46 3.42 17.79
C GLU A 160 -25.09 2.68 16.50
N ARG A 161 -24.67 1.41 16.59
CA ARG A 161 -24.33 0.57 15.43
C ARG A 161 -25.45 0.50 14.39
N ALA A 162 -26.71 0.49 14.85
CA ALA A 162 -27.88 0.34 13.97
C ALA A 162 -27.97 1.48 12.94
N SER A 163 -27.62 2.71 13.35
CA SER A 163 -27.62 3.91 12.51
C SER A 163 -26.25 4.26 11.93
N SER A 164 -25.19 3.54 12.30
CA SER A 164 -23.81 3.83 11.88
C SER A 164 -23.57 3.54 10.38
N ALA A 165 -22.54 4.15 9.79
CA ALA A 165 -21.99 3.69 8.50
C ALA A 165 -21.04 2.48 8.67
N LEU A 166 -20.60 2.21 9.91
CA LEU A 166 -19.70 1.13 10.25
C LEU A 166 -20.44 -0.20 10.12
N ARG A 167 -19.95 -1.05 9.21
CA ARG A 167 -20.58 -2.32 8.84
C ARG A 167 -19.61 -3.48 8.79
N LYS A 168 -18.31 -3.19 8.74
CA LYS A 168 -17.28 -4.19 8.47
C LYS A 168 -16.18 -4.18 9.53
N ILE A 169 -15.57 -5.33 9.73
CA ILE A 169 -14.48 -5.51 10.70
C ILE A 169 -13.24 -5.99 9.96
N ALA A 170 -12.14 -5.27 10.11
CA ALA A 170 -10.84 -5.76 9.71
C ALA A 170 -10.17 -6.48 10.89
N ALA A 171 -9.56 -7.63 10.62
CA ALA A 171 -8.81 -8.42 11.60
C ALA A 171 -7.65 -7.63 12.24
N PRO A 172 -6.98 -8.18 13.26
CA PRO A 172 -5.68 -7.67 13.68
C PRO A 172 -4.69 -7.55 12.50
N ALA A 173 -3.88 -6.49 12.52
CA ALA A 173 -2.93 -6.18 11.45
C ALA A 173 -1.58 -6.87 11.69
N MET A 174 -1.05 -7.58 10.70
CA MET A 174 0.15 -8.42 10.86
C MET A 174 1.43 -7.75 10.34
N ALA A 175 2.48 -7.72 11.18
CA ALA A 175 3.82 -7.26 10.81
C ALA A 175 4.69 -8.38 10.20
N GLN A 176 4.42 -9.64 10.51
CA GLN A 176 5.27 -10.78 10.20
C GLN A 176 4.76 -11.59 8.99
N SER A 177 5.47 -12.66 8.64
CA SER A 177 5.10 -13.57 7.55
C SER A 177 3.86 -14.39 7.93
N PRO A 178 3.00 -14.78 6.96
CA PRO A 178 1.87 -15.65 7.25
C PRO A 178 2.29 -17.10 7.48
N LEU A 179 3.55 -17.49 7.25
CA LEU A 179 4.01 -18.88 7.37
C LEU A 179 4.43 -19.22 8.82
N PRO A 180 3.99 -20.36 9.39
CA PRO A 180 4.25 -20.69 10.78
C PRO A 180 5.70 -21.17 10.96
N LEU A 181 6.50 -20.37 11.65
CA LEU A 181 7.90 -20.70 11.95
C LEU A 181 8.25 -20.57 13.44
N ASP A 182 7.36 -19.99 14.23
CA ASP A 182 7.61 -19.59 15.61
C ASP A 182 6.60 -20.25 16.57
N ASP A 183 7.03 -20.55 17.79
CA ASP A 183 6.12 -20.89 18.90
C ASP A 183 5.62 -19.62 19.56
N CYS A 184 4.41 -19.22 19.19
CA CYS A 184 3.81 -17.98 19.63
C CYS A 184 3.06 -18.09 20.96
N SER A 185 3.04 -19.28 21.58
CA SER A 185 2.40 -19.49 22.88
C SER A 185 3.26 -19.00 24.04
N GLN A 186 4.56 -18.83 23.82
CA GLN A 186 5.52 -18.39 24.82
C GLN A 186 5.41 -16.88 25.06
N ASP A 187 5.64 -16.48 26.31
CA ASP A 187 5.67 -15.06 26.67
C ASP A 187 6.89 -14.38 26.00
N PRO A 188 6.68 -13.46 25.06
CA PRO A 188 7.77 -12.78 24.37
C PRO A 188 8.52 -11.80 25.29
N ALA A 189 8.10 -11.56 26.54
CA ALA A 189 8.86 -10.79 27.51
C ALA A 189 10.01 -11.59 28.14
N LEU A 190 9.95 -12.93 28.09
CA LEU A 190 10.96 -13.79 28.72
C LEU A 190 12.29 -13.78 27.94
N PRO A 191 13.43 -14.03 28.62
CA PRO A 191 14.69 -14.29 27.94
C PRO A 191 14.58 -15.51 27.00
N ASN A 192 15.29 -15.46 25.87
CA ASN A 192 15.36 -16.55 24.87
C ASN A 192 14.05 -16.92 24.17
N THR A 193 12.96 -16.16 24.36
CA THR A 193 11.74 -16.31 23.56
C THR A 193 11.80 -15.43 22.33
N THR A 194 11.19 -15.90 21.23
CA THR A 194 11.07 -15.10 20.01
C THR A 194 10.30 -13.81 20.27
N LYS A 195 10.71 -12.73 19.61
CA LYS A 195 10.02 -11.43 19.63
C LYS A 195 9.11 -11.25 18.42
N TYR A 196 9.09 -12.22 17.52
CA TYR A 196 8.29 -12.23 16.30
C TYR A 196 7.54 -13.55 16.20
N CYS A 197 6.29 -13.50 15.73
CA CYS A 197 5.46 -14.66 15.53
C CYS A 197 5.03 -14.75 14.06
N ARG A 198 5.82 -15.45 13.24
CA ARG A 198 5.42 -15.78 11.87
C ARG A 198 4.38 -16.90 11.92
N GLY A 199 3.29 -16.72 11.17
CA GLY A 199 2.14 -17.62 11.18
C GLY A 199 1.08 -17.30 12.23
N TRP A 200 1.24 -16.21 12.99
CA TRP A 200 0.29 -15.78 14.03
C TRP A 200 -1.17 -15.82 13.55
N LEU A 201 -1.44 -15.26 12.36
CA LEU A 201 -2.80 -15.13 11.83
C LEU A 201 -3.45 -16.48 11.52
N GLN A 202 -2.67 -17.49 11.13
CA GLN A 202 -3.21 -18.83 10.89
C GLN A 202 -3.70 -19.45 12.21
N HIS A 203 -2.89 -19.38 13.26
CA HIS A 203 -3.27 -19.88 14.58
C HIS A 203 -4.44 -19.07 15.15
N PHE A 204 -4.44 -17.74 14.98
CA PHE A 204 -5.57 -16.91 15.36
C PHE A 204 -6.87 -17.29 14.63
N LYS A 205 -6.80 -17.57 13.32
CA LYS A 205 -7.92 -18.10 12.54
C LYS A 205 -8.43 -19.41 13.14
N GLU A 206 -7.55 -20.38 13.40
CA GLU A 206 -7.92 -21.66 14.01
C GLU A 206 -8.65 -21.46 15.34
N GLN A 207 -8.14 -20.59 16.20
CA GLN A 207 -8.73 -20.34 17.52
C GLN A 207 -10.05 -19.57 17.44
N THR A 208 -10.17 -18.59 16.55
CA THR A 208 -11.40 -17.80 16.37
C THR A 208 -12.53 -18.59 15.71
N LEU A 209 -12.22 -19.63 14.93
CA LEU A 209 -13.21 -20.56 14.39
C LEU A 209 -13.90 -21.41 15.46
N LEU A 210 -13.27 -21.57 16.62
CA LEU A 210 -13.83 -22.30 17.76
C LEU A 210 -14.70 -21.42 18.68
N LEU A 211 -14.76 -20.11 18.43
CA LEU A 211 -15.45 -19.14 19.29
C LEU A 211 -16.68 -18.56 18.57
N GLU A 212 -17.79 -18.43 19.30
CA GLU A 212 -19.00 -17.74 18.81
C GLU A 212 -18.89 -16.23 19.05
N CYS A 213 -19.21 -15.43 18.04
CA CYS A 213 -19.27 -13.97 18.08
C CYS A 213 -20.62 -13.47 17.56
N MET A 214 -21.00 -12.28 18.04
CA MET A 214 -22.08 -11.49 17.47
C MET A 214 -21.50 -10.52 16.44
N GLY A 215 -21.85 -10.66 15.16
CA GLY A 215 -21.45 -9.68 14.15
C GLY A 215 -22.14 -8.33 14.32
N LEU A 216 -21.68 -7.29 13.60
CA LEU A 216 -22.30 -5.96 13.62
C LEU A 216 -23.76 -5.96 13.15
N SER A 217 -24.14 -6.93 12.32
CA SER A 217 -25.53 -7.18 11.90
C SER A 217 -26.42 -7.74 13.01
N GLY A 218 -25.86 -8.10 14.16
CA GLY A 218 -26.57 -8.82 15.23
C GLY A 218 -26.78 -10.31 14.95
N GLN A 219 -26.17 -10.85 13.89
CA GLN A 219 -26.19 -12.28 13.61
C GLN A 219 -25.05 -12.99 14.33
N LYS A 220 -25.36 -14.15 14.93
CA LYS A 220 -24.36 -15.04 15.51
C LYS A 220 -23.61 -15.78 14.42
N THR A 221 -22.30 -15.85 14.54
CA THR A 221 -21.41 -16.65 13.69
C THR A 221 -20.12 -16.95 14.48
N ASN A 222 -19.16 -17.66 13.90
CA ASN A 222 -17.85 -17.80 14.53
C ASN A 222 -17.05 -16.48 14.44
N CYS A 223 -16.09 -16.29 15.33
CA CYS A 223 -15.33 -15.05 15.42
C CYS A 223 -14.37 -14.79 14.25
N TRP A 224 -14.17 -15.74 13.33
CA TRP A 224 -13.45 -15.54 12.08
C TRP A 224 -14.36 -15.01 10.96
N ASP A 225 -15.62 -15.42 10.93
CA ASP A 225 -16.56 -15.09 9.86
C ASP A 225 -17.17 -13.68 10.00
N VAL A 226 -16.97 -13.03 11.15
CA VAL A 226 -17.23 -11.59 11.32
C VAL A 226 -16.19 -10.69 10.64
N VAL A 227 -15.06 -11.26 10.19
CA VAL A 227 -13.95 -10.52 9.58
C VAL A 227 -14.18 -10.36 8.07
N ASP A 228 -14.12 -9.12 7.59
CA ASP A 228 -14.25 -8.76 6.16
C ASP A 228 -12.88 -8.53 5.48
N ALA A 229 -11.87 -8.13 6.25
CA ALA A 229 -10.55 -7.77 5.74
C ALA A 229 -9.41 -8.29 6.62
N LEU A 230 -8.29 -8.62 6.00
CA LEU A 230 -7.05 -9.05 6.64
C LEU A 230 -5.97 -7.96 6.45
N PRO A 231 -5.70 -7.13 7.46
CA PRO A 231 -4.66 -6.11 7.37
C PRO A 231 -3.25 -6.70 7.55
N ILE A 232 -2.31 -6.17 6.79
CA ILE A 232 -0.88 -6.47 6.90
C ILE A 232 -0.07 -5.18 6.81
N HIS A 233 1.11 -5.18 7.42
CA HIS A 233 2.10 -4.12 7.34
C HIS A 233 3.29 -4.61 6.51
N ALA A 234 3.90 -3.75 5.70
CA ALA A 234 5.08 -4.10 4.92
C ALA A 234 6.06 -2.93 4.89
N TYR A 235 7.08 -3.04 5.74
CA TYR A 235 8.28 -2.22 5.67
C TYR A 235 9.33 -2.97 4.86
N ALA A 236 9.89 -2.34 3.84
CA ALA A 236 10.76 -3.01 2.88
C ALA A 236 11.84 -2.07 2.33
N ARG A 237 12.85 -2.64 1.67
CA ARG A 237 13.84 -1.88 0.88
C ARG A 237 13.45 -1.83 -0.59
N THR A 238 12.59 -2.73 -1.05
CA THR A 238 12.12 -2.76 -2.44
C THR A 238 10.61 -2.99 -2.53
N ALA A 239 9.99 -2.51 -3.61
CA ALA A 239 8.58 -2.78 -3.88
C ALA A 239 8.31 -4.28 -4.11
N GLN A 240 9.30 -5.04 -4.59
CA GLN A 240 9.16 -6.47 -4.82
C GLN A 240 8.97 -7.25 -3.50
N GLU A 241 9.72 -6.90 -2.45
CA GLU A 241 9.55 -7.51 -1.12
C GLU A 241 8.11 -7.33 -0.57
N VAL A 242 7.51 -6.15 -0.79
CA VAL A 242 6.11 -5.88 -0.43
C VAL A 242 5.16 -6.77 -1.24
N LYS A 243 5.34 -6.83 -2.56
CA LYS A 243 4.52 -7.66 -3.45
C LYS A 243 4.62 -9.15 -3.13
N ASP A 244 5.82 -9.62 -2.80
CA ASP A 244 6.05 -11.01 -2.39
C ASP A 244 5.32 -11.33 -1.08
N LYS A 245 5.36 -10.42 -0.09
CA LYS A 245 4.61 -10.58 1.16
C LYS A 245 3.10 -10.64 0.90
N ILE A 246 2.56 -9.76 0.06
CA ILE A 246 1.15 -9.77 -0.36
C ILE A 246 0.76 -11.12 -0.97
N HIS A 247 1.58 -11.65 -1.89
CA HIS A 247 1.33 -12.96 -2.51
C HIS A 247 1.45 -14.12 -1.52
N GLN A 248 2.34 -14.05 -0.52
CA GLN A 248 2.39 -15.05 0.55
C GLN A 248 1.09 -15.10 1.34
N TYR A 249 0.53 -13.95 1.71
CA TYR A 249 -0.77 -13.89 2.40
C TYR A 249 -1.89 -14.43 1.51
N HIS A 250 -1.93 -14.03 0.24
CA HIS A 250 -2.89 -14.55 -0.72
C HIS A 250 -2.85 -16.08 -0.80
N LYS A 251 -1.65 -16.65 -0.90
CA LYS A 251 -1.46 -18.10 -0.98
C LYS A 251 -1.93 -18.83 0.28
N VAL A 252 -1.59 -18.31 1.47
CA VAL A 252 -1.94 -18.95 2.74
C VAL A 252 -3.45 -18.87 3.03
N PHE A 253 -4.10 -17.76 2.70
CA PHE A 253 -5.52 -17.52 2.96
C PHE A 253 -6.37 -17.58 1.68
N GLN A 254 -5.92 -18.32 0.66
CA GLN A 254 -6.53 -18.35 -0.66
C GLN A 254 -8.03 -18.68 -0.59
N GLU A 255 -8.41 -19.68 0.21
CA GLU A 255 -9.81 -20.08 0.36
C GLU A 255 -10.69 -18.97 0.94
N ASP A 256 -10.15 -18.14 1.84
CA ASP A 256 -10.87 -16.99 2.40
C ASP A 256 -11.03 -15.87 1.37
N PHE A 257 -10.02 -15.64 0.52
CA PHE A 257 -10.08 -14.65 -0.55
C PHE A 257 -10.96 -15.08 -1.72
N ASP A 258 -10.96 -16.37 -2.05
CA ASP A 258 -11.80 -16.95 -3.11
C ASP A 258 -13.24 -17.16 -2.62
N GLY A 259 -13.47 -17.23 -1.30
CA GLY A 259 -14.78 -17.47 -0.70
C GLY A 259 -15.33 -18.89 -0.95
N ILE A 260 -14.44 -19.85 -1.22
CA ILE A 260 -14.79 -21.22 -1.64
C ILE A 260 -14.97 -22.20 -0.47
N ASN A 261 -14.67 -21.78 0.75
CA ASN A 261 -14.81 -22.58 1.98
C ASN A 261 -16.21 -22.47 2.63
N GLY A 262 -17.19 -21.89 1.92
CA GLY A 262 -18.54 -21.66 2.44
C GLY A 262 -18.63 -20.53 3.48
N ARG A 263 -17.61 -19.66 3.56
CA ARG A 263 -17.52 -18.56 4.52
C ARG A 263 -17.52 -17.20 3.82
N THR A 264 -17.56 -16.15 4.62
CA THR A 264 -17.45 -14.76 4.16
C THR A 264 -16.15 -14.55 3.38
N ARG A 265 -16.27 -14.14 2.12
CA ARG A 265 -15.12 -13.77 1.28
C ARG A 265 -14.39 -12.57 1.89
N LYS A 266 -13.09 -12.70 2.10
CA LYS A 266 -12.24 -11.66 2.70
C LYS A 266 -11.51 -10.88 1.63
N THR A 267 -10.96 -9.73 2.04
CA THR A 267 -10.04 -8.93 1.24
C THR A 267 -8.73 -8.70 2.00
N LEU A 268 -7.64 -8.44 1.29
CA LEU A 268 -6.37 -8.07 1.91
C LEU A 268 -6.27 -6.54 1.96
N TRP A 269 -5.76 -6.02 3.08
CA TRP A 269 -5.42 -4.61 3.24
C TRP A 269 -3.94 -4.47 3.54
N LEU A 270 -3.24 -3.59 2.83
CA LEU A 270 -1.89 -3.17 3.17
C LEU A 270 -2.01 -1.86 3.97
N THR A 271 -2.15 -1.93 5.29
CA THR A 271 -2.49 -0.77 6.13
C THR A 271 -1.31 0.13 6.45
N GLU A 272 -0.10 -0.45 6.50
CA GLU A 272 1.15 0.29 6.63
C GLU A 272 2.11 -0.18 5.54
N VAL A 273 2.57 0.75 4.72
CA VAL A 273 3.68 0.52 3.79
C VAL A 273 4.57 1.75 3.70
N THR A 274 5.87 1.53 3.70
CA THR A 274 6.90 2.51 3.34
C THR A 274 8.18 1.79 2.95
N MET A 275 9.07 2.51 2.28
CA MET A 275 10.45 2.09 2.13
C MET A 275 11.26 2.50 3.36
N GLY A 276 12.15 1.64 3.84
CA GLY A 276 13.11 2.02 4.86
C GLY A 276 14.29 2.76 4.24
N THR A 277 14.18 4.06 3.99
CA THR A 277 15.25 4.93 3.49
C THR A 277 14.97 6.38 3.88
N ASN A 278 15.97 7.26 3.76
CA ASN A 278 15.81 8.71 3.82
C ASN A 278 16.06 9.41 2.47
N ASP A 279 16.43 8.66 1.44
CA ASP A 279 16.60 9.20 0.09
C ASP A 279 15.22 9.40 -0.57
N ALA A 280 14.93 10.65 -0.93
CA ALA A 280 13.66 11.01 -1.53
C ALA A 280 13.46 10.42 -2.94
N THR A 281 14.54 10.23 -3.70
CA THR A 281 14.52 9.63 -5.04
C THR A 281 14.19 8.15 -4.95
N ASP A 282 14.81 7.46 -4.00
CA ASP A 282 14.50 6.05 -3.71
C ASP A 282 13.03 5.87 -3.31
N LEU A 283 12.48 6.74 -2.45
CA LEU A 283 11.06 6.72 -2.08
C LEU A 283 10.13 6.93 -3.27
N VAL A 284 10.45 7.88 -4.15
CA VAL A 284 9.66 8.12 -5.38
C VAL A 284 9.67 6.88 -6.27
N LYS A 285 10.85 6.28 -6.49
CA LYS A 285 11.00 5.06 -7.29
C LYS A 285 10.26 3.88 -6.67
N PHE A 286 10.36 3.71 -5.36
CA PHE A 286 9.63 2.66 -4.63
C PHE A 286 8.12 2.80 -4.83
N VAL A 287 7.58 4.01 -4.75
CA VAL A 287 6.16 4.26 -5.02
C VAL A 287 5.78 3.90 -6.45
N ASP A 288 6.59 4.26 -7.44
CA ASP A 288 6.35 3.89 -8.85
C ASP A 288 6.35 2.37 -9.06
N ASP A 289 7.36 1.68 -8.56
CA ASP A 289 7.50 0.22 -8.70
C ASP A 289 6.39 -0.53 -7.94
N LEU A 290 5.93 0.02 -6.81
CA LEU A 290 4.87 -0.57 -6.02
C LEU A 290 3.50 -0.33 -6.64
N MET A 291 3.20 0.89 -7.10
CA MET A 291 1.85 1.31 -7.44
C MET A 291 1.54 1.32 -8.93
N ASN A 292 2.47 1.03 -9.85
CA ASN A 292 2.16 1.05 -11.28
C ASN A 292 1.07 0.02 -11.69
N SER A 293 0.45 0.24 -12.85
CA SER A 293 -0.64 -0.60 -13.38
C SER A 293 -0.19 -1.86 -14.12
N GLU A 294 1.11 -2.00 -14.42
CA GLU A 294 1.64 -3.13 -15.18
C GLU A 294 1.91 -4.33 -14.27
N ASN A 295 2.68 -4.11 -13.20
CA ASN A 295 3.09 -5.16 -12.26
C ASN A 295 3.02 -4.72 -10.79
N GLY A 296 2.49 -3.53 -10.52
CA GLY A 296 2.24 -2.98 -9.19
C GLY A 296 0.82 -3.24 -8.71
N LEU A 297 0.48 -2.67 -7.56
CA LEU A 297 -0.78 -2.90 -6.84
C LEU A 297 -2.03 -2.43 -7.62
N GLN A 298 -1.85 -1.55 -8.60
CA GLN A 298 -2.93 -1.13 -9.50
C GLN A 298 -3.28 -2.18 -10.55
N ASN A 299 -2.41 -3.17 -10.79
CA ASN A 299 -2.78 -4.31 -11.63
C ASN A 299 -3.81 -5.19 -10.90
N ARG A 300 -5.09 -5.03 -11.24
CA ARG A 300 -6.19 -5.76 -10.61
C ARG A 300 -6.29 -7.23 -11.04
N GLN A 301 -5.59 -7.64 -12.10
CA GLN A 301 -5.48 -9.06 -12.44
C GLN A 301 -4.51 -9.78 -11.49
N LEU A 302 -3.42 -9.09 -11.09
CA LEU A 302 -2.41 -9.64 -10.17
C LEU A 302 -2.79 -9.47 -8.70
N PHE A 303 -3.42 -8.34 -8.36
CA PHE A 303 -3.70 -7.93 -6.97
C PHE A 303 -5.17 -7.66 -6.70
N GLY A 304 -6.10 -8.26 -7.47
CA GLY A 304 -7.54 -8.06 -7.31
C GLY A 304 -8.09 -8.35 -5.91
N PHE A 305 -7.41 -9.20 -5.14
CA PHE A 305 -7.73 -9.53 -3.74
C PHE A 305 -7.27 -8.47 -2.72
N LEU A 306 -6.33 -7.58 -3.10
CA LEU A 306 -5.92 -6.44 -2.30
C LEU A 306 -6.91 -5.29 -2.50
N ASP A 307 -7.78 -5.05 -1.52
CA ASP A 307 -8.81 -4.01 -1.59
C ASP A 307 -8.24 -2.63 -1.30
N ARG A 308 -7.29 -2.54 -0.36
CA ARG A 308 -6.78 -1.26 0.16
C ARG A 308 -5.28 -1.23 0.33
N VAL A 309 -4.72 -0.05 0.12
CA VAL A 309 -3.35 0.31 0.51
C VAL A 309 -3.36 1.63 1.26
N SER A 310 -2.63 1.69 2.37
CA SER A 310 -2.43 2.89 3.15
C SER A 310 -0.93 3.10 3.37
N TRP A 311 -0.46 4.28 2.99
CA TRP A 311 0.92 4.66 3.22
C TRP A 311 1.14 4.97 4.71
N PHE A 312 2.23 4.47 5.27
CA PHE A 312 2.64 4.80 6.63
C PHE A 312 3.31 6.17 6.62
N SER A 313 2.61 7.23 7.04
CA SER A 313 3.10 8.61 6.93
C SER A 313 3.47 9.18 8.30
N GLN A 314 4.76 9.24 8.59
CA GLN A 314 5.31 9.75 9.85
C GLN A 314 6.44 10.76 9.59
N TRP A 315 6.56 11.76 10.47
CA TRP A 315 7.61 12.79 10.35
C TRP A 315 9.02 12.21 10.42
N SER A 316 9.21 11.23 11.30
CA SER A 316 10.46 10.55 11.51
C SER A 316 10.15 9.15 12.04
N VAL A 317 10.88 8.17 11.53
CA VAL A 317 10.80 6.79 11.95
C VAL A 317 12.23 6.36 12.26
N GLY A 318 12.47 5.86 13.47
CA GLY A 318 13.76 5.25 13.77
C GLY A 318 13.97 4.08 12.81
N SER A 319 15.14 4.02 12.18
CA SER A 319 15.49 2.91 11.30
C SER A 319 15.55 1.62 12.11
N PHE A 320 15.24 0.50 11.46
CA PHE A 320 15.34 -0.84 12.05
C PHE A 320 15.80 -1.84 11.01
N GLN A 321 16.20 -3.03 11.45
CA GLN A 321 16.68 -4.06 10.54
C GLN A 321 15.57 -4.53 9.59
N LEU A 322 15.85 -4.51 8.29
CA LEU A 322 14.96 -5.01 7.24
C LEU A 322 15.66 -6.14 6.47
N GLY A 323 15.33 -7.38 6.81
CA GLY A 323 16.00 -8.54 6.23
C GLY A 323 17.50 -8.53 6.54
N SER A 324 18.33 -8.51 5.50
CA SER A 324 19.79 -8.40 5.62
C SER A 324 20.29 -6.96 5.76
N TYR A 325 19.43 -5.96 5.54
CA TYR A 325 19.80 -4.57 5.71
C TYR A 325 19.83 -4.20 7.20
N ALA A 326 21.02 -3.90 7.70
CA ALA A 326 21.23 -3.31 9.01
C ALA A 326 21.46 -1.80 8.83
N PRO A 327 20.56 -0.93 9.31
CA PRO A 327 20.75 0.51 9.20
C PRO A 327 21.92 0.99 10.07
N HIS A 328 22.47 2.16 9.73
CA HIS A 328 23.45 2.81 10.59
C HIS A 328 22.79 3.34 11.87
N THR A 329 23.55 3.49 12.96
CA THR A 329 23.01 3.88 14.29
C THR A 329 22.41 5.28 14.35
N ASP A 330 22.74 6.16 13.40
CA ASP A 330 22.18 7.51 13.25
C ASP A 330 21.23 7.64 12.05
N GLU A 331 20.94 6.53 11.37
CA GLU A 331 20.04 6.53 10.24
C GLU A 331 18.60 6.71 10.74
N ALA A 332 17.94 7.75 10.25
CA ALA A 332 16.52 8.00 10.46
C ALA A 332 15.82 7.93 9.12
N TRP A 333 14.68 7.25 9.06
CA TRP A 333 13.85 7.22 7.85
C TRP A 333 12.77 8.28 7.94
N SER A 334 12.38 8.81 6.78
CA SER A 334 11.20 9.66 6.64
C SER A 334 10.24 8.97 5.69
N SER A 335 8.99 8.83 6.12
CA SER A 335 7.92 8.28 5.29
C SER A 335 6.80 9.30 5.10
N SER A 336 7.02 10.56 5.50
CA SER A 336 5.96 11.55 5.47
C SER A 336 5.54 11.88 4.05
N LEU A 337 4.25 11.68 3.75
CA LEU A 337 3.65 12.19 2.53
C LEU A 337 3.59 13.72 2.49
N PHE A 338 3.78 14.39 3.62
CA PHE A 338 3.57 15.83 3.77
C PHE A 338 4.81 16.57 4.28
N GLU A 339 4.97 17.81 3.87
CA GLU A 339 5.87 18.77 4.50
C GLU A 339 5.20 19.34 5.76
N PRO A 340 5.87 19.30 6.94
CA PRO A 340 5.23 19.60 8.22
C PRO A 340 4.80 21.07 8.37
N THR A 341 5.46 22.01 7.68
CA THR A 341 5.18 23.45 7.81
C THR A 341 4.17 23.96 6.79
N THR A 342 4.18 23.41 5.58
CA THR A 342 3.36 23.90 4.46
C THR A 342 2.12 23.05 4.24
N GLY A 343 2.10 21.82 4.75
CA GLY A 343 1.08 20.83 4.44
C GLY A 343 1.12 20.32 3.00
N ARG A 344 2.10 20.74 2.19
CA ARG A 344 2.24 20.28 0.80
C ARG A 344 2.69 18.83 0.77
N PHE A 345 2.37 18.13 -0.31
CA PHE A 345 2.91 16.79 -0.51
C PHE A 345 4.41 16.83 -0.75
N THR A 346 5.15 15.91 -0.12
CA THR A 346 6.55 15.61 -0.47
C THR A 346 6.61 15.01 -1.89
N PRO A 347 7.81 14.90 -2.52
CA PRO A 347 7.92 14.31 -3.86
C PRO A 347 7.31 12.91 -3.97
N HIS A 348 7.58 12.01 -3.02
CA HIS A 348 6.99 10.67 -3.00
C HIS A 348 5.50 10.72 -2.61
N GLY A 349 5.08 11.68 -1.78
CA GLY A 349 3.67 11.90 -1.47
C GLY A 349 2.84 12.31 -2.69
N LEU A 350 3.36 13.23 -3.50
CA LEU A 350 2.73 13.63 -4.75
C LEU A 350 2.69 12.45 -5.73
N ASN A 351 3.76 11.65 -5.76
CA ASN A 351 3.81 10.46 -6.59
C ASN A 351 2.76 9.40 -6.19
N PHE A 352 2.58 9.18 -4.88
CA PHE A 352 1.55 8.27 -4.37
C PHE A 352 0.14 8.74 -4.75
N VAL A 353 -0.13 10.04 -4.55
CA VAL A 353 -1.41 10.66 -4.96
C VAL A 353 -1.67 10.51 -6.46
N ARG A 354 -0.64 10.66 -7.30
CA ARG A 354 -0.75 10.50 -8.76
C ARG A 354 -1.21 9.10 -9.14
N HIS A 355 -0.58 8.06 -8.59
CA HIS A 355 -0.99 6.66 -8.82
C HIS A 355 -2.40 6.38 -8.32
N CYS A 356 -2.76 6.89 -7.15
CA CYS A 356 -4.12 6.73 -6.60
C CYS A 356 -5.19 7.39 -7.48
N ARG A 357 -4.87 8.51 -8.15
CA ARG A 357 -5.81 9.19 -9.07
C ARG A 357 -6.03 8.43 -10.37
N GLN A 358 -5.02 7.79 -10.94
CA GLN A 358 -5.12 7.08 -12.24
C GLN A 358 -6.16 5.94 -12.21
N ASN A 359 -6.48 5.44 -11.03
CA ASN A 359 -7.52 4.44 -10.81
C ASN A 359 -8.96 4.96 -10.93
N SER A 360 -9.16 6.28 -10.92
CA SER A 360 -10.50 6.90 -10.92
C SER A 360 -11.08 7.06 -12.33
N THR A 361 -10.24 6.99 -13.37
CA THR A 361 -10.61 7.48 -14.71
C THR A 361 -10.45 6.47 -15.83
N SER A 362 -9.97 5.25 -15.59
CA SER A 362 -9.78 4.29 -16.67
C SER A 362 -11.10 3.55 -16.95
N PRO A 363 -11.75 3.75 -18.13
CA PRO A 363 -12.80 2.85 -18.57
C PRO A 363 -12.14 1.50 -18.78
N SER A 364 -12.71 0.44 -18.20
CA SER A 364 -12.33 -0.94 -18.47
C SER A 364 -12.14 -1.12 -19.98
N ALA A 365 -10.87 -1.24 -20.42
CA ALA A 365 -10.58 -1.64 -21.79
C ALA A 365 -11.22 -3.03 -21.93
N GLY A 366 -12.31 -3.08 -22.68
CA GLY A 366 -13.11 -4.28 -22.83
C GLY A 366 -12.21 -5.46 -23.20
N ALA A 367 -12.42 -6.57 -22.51
CA ALA A 367 -11.78 -7.83 -22.87
C ALA A 367 -11.97 -8.05 -24.39
N PRO A 368 -10.92 -8.41 -25.14
CA PRO A 368 -11.08 -8.74 -26.55
C PRO A 368 -12.13 -9.83 -26.67
N ALA A 369 -13.18 -9.57 -27.45
CA ALA A 369 -14.23 -10.53 -27.71
C ALA A 369 -13.62 -11.87 -28.17
N PRO A 370 -14.16 -13.02 -27.74
CA PRO A 370 -13.65 -14.31 -28.15
C PRO A 370 -13.71 -14.40 -29.67
N VAL A 371 -12.53 -14.49 -30.29
CA VAL A 371 -12.38 -14.68 -31.73
C VAL A 371 -13.04 -16.02 -32.08
N ALA A 372 -14.11 -15.96 -32.87
CA ALA A 372 -14.75 -17.15 -33.43
C ALA A 372 -13.71 -17.97 -34.23
N PRO A 373 -13.78 -19.31 -34.22
CA PRO A 373 -12.83 -20.14 -34.96
C PRO A 373 -12.93 -19.85 -36.47
N SER A 374 -11.90 -19.20 -37.00
CA SER A 374 -11.77 -18.91 -38.43
C SER A 374 -11.59 -20.22 -39.20
N MET A 375 -12.49 -20.46 -40.15
CA MET A 375 -12.34 -21.53 -41.14
C MET A 375 -11.11 -21.29 -42.02
N ALA A 376 -10.59 -22.41 -42.54
CA ALA A 376 -9.35 -22.53 -43.30
C ALA A 376 -9.21 -21.54 -44.47
N PRO A 377 -7.97 -21.08 -44.79
CA PRO A 377 -7.73 -20.14 -45.87
C PRO A 377 -7.76 -20.84 -47.25
N ALA A 378 -8.41 -20.16 -48.22
CA ALA A 378 -8.34 -20.48 -49.64
C ALA A 378 -7.00 -19.99 -50.26
N PRO A 379 -6.58 -20.53 -51.43
CA PRO A 379 -5.26 -20.28 -52.00
C PRO A 379 -5.13 -18.89 -52.61
N VAL A 380 -4.01 -18.23 -52.32
CA VAL A 380 -3.66 -16.89 -52.80
C VAL A 380 -3.00 -16.98 -54.18
N ALA A 381 -3.48 -16.18 -55.14
CA ALA A 381 -2.87 -15.97 -56.45
C ALA A 381 -1.67 -15.00 -56.38
N PRO A 382 -0.67 -15.12 -57.27
CA PRO A 382 0.57 -14.33 -57.18
C PRO A 382 0.37 -12.93 -57.78
N SER A 383 0.71 -11.90 -57.01
CA SER A 383 0.80 -10.51 -57.48
C SER A 383 2.25 -10.06 -57.52
N THR A 384 2.74 -9.80 -58.74
CA THR A 384 4.06 -9.23 -59.04
C THR A 384 4.02 -7.71 -58.96
N ALA A 385 4.64 -7.12 -57.94
CA ALA A 385 5.04 -5.71 -57.94
C ALA A 385 6.38 -5.50 -57.20
N PRO A 386 7.27 -4.59 -57.67
CA PRO A 386 8.63 -4.45 -57.14
C PRO A 386 8.69 -3.68 -55.81
N ARG A 387 9.50 -4.16 -54.86
CA ARG A 387 9.80 -3.48 -53.59
C ARG A 387 10.86 -2.39 -53.76
N GLU A 388 10.46 -1.14 -53.57
CA GLU A 388 11.38 -0.04 -53.28
C GLU A 388 12.03 -0.20 -51.90
N HIS A 389 13.35 0.00 -51.86
CA HIS A 389 14.15 -0.03 -50.65
C HIS A 389 14.00 1.30 -49.89
N SER A 390 13.11 1.34 -48.90
CA SER A 390 13.03 2.43 -47.94
C SER A 390 14.16 2.36 -46.91
N ARG A 391 14.96 3.43 -46.86
CA ARG A 391 16.07 3.68 -45.93
C ARG A 391 15.59 3.59 -44.47
N PRO A 392 16.31 2.92 -43.55
CA PRO A 392 15.89 2.80 -42.15
C PRO A 392 15.88 4.17 -41.47
N LYS A 393 14.73 4.51 -40.88
CA LYS A 393 14.51 5.72 -40.08
C LYS A 393 15.27 5.54 -38.76
N LYS A 394 16.21 6.44 -38.46
CA LYS A 394 16.97 6.46 -37.19
C LYS A 394 15.96 6.71 -36.06
N GLU A 395 15.64 5.68 -35.29
CA GLU A 395 14.78 5.80 -34.11
C GLU A 395 15.53 6.62 -33.05
N SER A 396 14.93 7.73 -32.62
CA SER A 396 15.49 8.55 -31.53
C SER A 396 15.32 7.78 -30.22
N MET A 397 16.41 7.58 -29.49
CA MET A 397 16.40 6.93 -28.19
C MET A 397 15.53 7.71 -27.18
N ALA A 398 14.82 7.00 -26.31
CA ALA A 398 13.99 7.61 -25.28
C ALA A 398 14.86 8.37 -24.25
N PRO A 399 14.34 9.44 -23.62
CA PRO A 399 15.04 10.13 -22.54
C PRO A 399 15.37 9.19 -21.37
N CYS A 400 16.49 9.41 -20.71
CA CYS A 400 17.03 8.59 -19.63
C CYS A 400 17.58 9.47 -18.49
N ALA A 401 17.72 8.90 -17.29
CA ALA A 401 18.43 9.55 -16.20
C ALA A 401 19.94 9.38 -16.34
N VAL A 402 20.71 10.34 -15.82
CA VAL A 402 22.17 10.17 -15.65
C VAL A 402 22.40 8.92 -14.78
N GLY A 403 23.28 8.02 -15.22
CA GLY A 403 23.54 6.75 -14.51
C GLY A 403 22.72 5.55 -14.99
N ALA A 404 21.70 5.74 -15.82
CA ALA A 404 20.83 4.65 -16.26
C ALA A 404 21.58 3.62 -17.14
N ALA A 405 21.24 2.33 -17.02
CA ALA A 405 21.70 1.31 -17.95
C ALA A 405 21.01 1.48 -19.31
N VAL A 406 21.77 1.81 -20.35
CA VAL A 406 21.28 2.12 -21.69
C VAL A 406 22.07 1.38 -22.77
N PRO A 407 21.46 1.10 -23.93
CA PRO A 407 22.19 0.52 -25.06
C PRO A 407 23.25 1.50 -25.59
N CYS A 408 24.39 0.95 -26.01
CA CYS A 408 25.43 1.72 -26.68
C CYS A 408 25.12 1.88 -28.18
N PRO A 409 25.50 3.00 -28.82
CA PRO A 409 25.24 3.26 -30.25
C PRO A 409 25.82 2.21 -31.21
N GLY A 410 26.95 1.58 -30.85
CA GLY A 410 27.53 0.46 -31.57
C GLY A 410 26.98 -0.89 -31.10
N THR A 411 27.59 -1.46 -30.06
CA THR A 411 27.18 -2.73 -29.45
C THR A 411 27.34 -2.70 -27.93
N GLY A 412 26.54 -3.50 -27.23
CA GLY A 412 26.58 -3.62 -25.78
C GLY A 412 25.71 -2.60 -25.04
N SER A 413 25.95 -2.48 -23.74
CA SER A 413 25.25 -1.57 -22.83
C SER A 413 26.21 -0.95 -21.83
N CYS A 414 25.91 0.25 -21.38
CA CYS A 414 26.71 1.01 -20.41
C CYS A 414 25.78 1.67 -19.37
N ALA A 415 26.34 2.13 -18.25
CA ALA A 415 25.59 2.90 -17.26
C ALA A 415 26.42 4.04 -16.66
N GLY A 416 25.93 5.28 -16.75
CA GLY A 416 26.58 6.44 -16.15
C GLY A 416 27.95 6.75 -16.75
N ASN A 417 28.90 7.13 -15.90
CA ASN A 417 30.26 7.55 -16.30
C ASN A 417 31.12 6.33 -16.69
N GLN A 418 30.70 5.62 -17.73
CA GLN A 418 31.36 4.46 -18.32
C GLN A 418 31.56 4.68 -19.81
N CYS A 419 32.52 3.96 -20.38
CA CYS A 419 32.72 3.91 -21.82
C CYS A 419 32.01 2.71 -22.42
N CYS A 420 31.38 2.91 -23.57
CA CYS A 420 30.85 1.85 -24.40
C CYS A 420 31.99 0.97 -24.95
N PRO A 421 31.70 -0.28 -25.35
CA PRO A 421 32.70 -1.18 -25.94
C PRO A 421 33.37 -0.63 -27.21
N ASP A 422 32.72 0.29 -27.91
CA ASP A 422 33.27 0.99 -29.08
C ASP A 422 34.18 2.18 -28.74
N GLY A 423 34.33 2.52 -27.46
CA GLY A 423 35.14 3.63 -26.98
C GLY A 423 34.39 4.96 -26.80
N SER A 424 33.10 5.01 -27.14
CA SER A 424 32.26 6.21 -26.96
C SER A 424 31.80 6.39 -25.52
N THR A 425 31.50 7.64 -25.14
CA THR A 425 30.95 7.95 -23.82
C THR A 425 29.50 7.49 -23.72
N CYS A 426 29.13 6.83 -22.62
CA CYS A 426 27.77 6.32 -22.42
C CYS A 426 26.70 7.41 -22.59
N PRO A 427 25.57 7.14 -23.28
CA PRO A 427 24.51 8.15 -23.45
C PRO A 427 23.93 8.68 -22.14
N SER A 428 23.92 7.87 -21.08
CA SER A 428 23.48 8.23 -19.73
C SER A 428 24.59 8.79 -18.84
N ALA A 429 25.81 9.04 -19.36
CA ALA A 429 26.88 9.63 -18.56
C ALA A 429 26.54 11.07 -18.13
N ASP A 430 27.22 11.57 -17.11
CA ASP A 430 27.17 13.00 -16.78
C ASP A 430 27.76 13.85 -17.92
N ALA A 431 27.27 15.07 -18.10
CA ALA A 431 27.73 15.97 -19.16
C ALA A 431 29.23 16.35 -19.04
N GLY A 432 29.81 16.24 -17.84
CA GLY A 432 31.21 16.53 -17.56
C GLY A 432 32.17 15.36 -17.79
N PHE A 433 31.68 14.16 -18.08
CA PHE A 433 32.53 12.97 -18.20
C PHE A 433 33.29 12.93 -19.54
N LYS A 434 34.62 12.76 -19.48
CA LYS A 434 35.54 12.87 -20.65
C LYS A 434 36.63 11.79 -20.70
N ASP A 435 36.50 10.73 -19.90
CA ASP A 435 37.56 9.71 -19.78
C ASP A 435 37.50 8.64 -20.88
N CYS A 436 36.52 8.72 -21.79
CA CYS A 436 36.42 7.84 -22.95
C CYS A 436 37.16 8.39 -24.16
N THR A 437 37.56 7.49 -25.06
CA THR A 437 38.26 7.84 -26.30
C THR A 437 37.43 8.78 -27.16
N ASP A 438 36.12 8.52 -27.26
CA ASP A 438 35.17 9.33 -28.02
C ASP A 438 34.10 9.96 -27.11
N SER A 439 33.66 11.17 -27.48
CA SER A 439 32.55 11.87 -26.80
C SER A 439 31.21 11.15 -27.02
N LYS A 440 30.16 11.57 -26.30
CA LYS A 440 28.79 11.04 -26.51
C LYS A 440 28.36 11.22 -27.97
N THR A 441 27.94 10.15 -28.61
CA THR A 441 27.33 10.16 -29.96
C THR A 441 25.84 10.49 -29.91
N GLU A 442 25.19 10.19 -28.77
CA GLU A 442 23.82 10.56 -28.44
C GLU A 442 23.72 10.79 -26.92
N ASP A 443 22.81 11.67 -26.51
CA ASP A 443 22.62 12.01 -25.11
C ASP A 443 21.14 11.87 -24.75
N CYS A 444 20.80 10.79 -24.02
CA CYS A 444 19.43 10.58 -23.57
C CYS A 444 19.11 11.38 -22.30
N THR A 445 20.08 12.03 -21.67
CA THR A 445 19.85 12.82 -20.44
C THR A 445 19.30 14.22 -20.73
N GLN A 446 19.32 14.65 -21.99
CA GLN A 446 18.73 15.91 -22.41
C GLN A 446 17.25 15.73 -22.70
N VAL A 447 16.42 16.18 -21.78
CA VAL A 447 15.00 16.43 -22.06
C VAL A 447 14.96 17.61 -23.02
N THR A 448 14.60 17.37 -24.28
CA THR A 448 14.55 18.44 -25.29
C THR A 448 13.60 19.55 -24.84
N GLU A 449 14.02 20.82 -24.96
CA GLU A 449 13.27 21.99 -24.49
C GLU A 449 11.83 22.10 -25.05
N GLU A 450 11.49 21.37 -26.11
CA GLU A 450 10.12 21.28 -26.63
C GLU A 450 9.12 20.73 -25.59
N ILE A 451 9.54 19.86 -24.67
CA ILE A 451 8.66 19.34 -23.60
C ILE A 451 8.45 20.38 -22.49
N HIS A 452 9.42 21.28 -22.26
CA HIS A 452 9.33 22.33 -21.24
C HIS A 452 8.36 23.44 -21.67
N LEU A 453 8.29 23.77 -22.96
CA LEU A 453 7.32 24.70 -23.53
C LEU A 453 5.89 24.15 -23.55
N LEU A 454 5.71 22.83 -23.75
CA LEU A 454 4.38 22.20 -23.67
C LEU A 454 3.81 22.26 -22.24
N MET A 455 4.65 22.07 -21.23
CA MET A 455 4.23 22.14 -19.81
C MET A 455 3.82 23.55 -19.36
N LEU A 456 4.42 24.60 -19.93
CA LEU A 456 4.05 26.00 -19.61
C LEU A 456 2.74 26.45 -20.28
N SER A 457 2.38 25.88 -21.43
CA SER A 457 1.14 26.24 -22.14
C SER A 457 -0.15 25.75 -21.46
N VAL A 458 -0.05 24.72 -20.60
CA VAL A 458 -1.20 24.14 -19.89
C VAL A 458 -1.58 24.95 -18.64
N LEU A 459 -0.71 25.85 -18.16
CA LEU A 459 -0.91 26.57 -16.88
C LEU A 459 -1.38 28.02 -17.00
N GLY A 460 -1.70 28.53 -18.20
CA GLY A 460 -1.97 29.96 -18.36
C GLY A 460 -3.20 30.28 -19.21
N HIS A 461 -4.41 30.07 -18.70
CA HIS A 461 -5.63 30.82 -19.10
C HIS A 461 -6.63 30.87 -17.94
N SER A 462 -6.50 31.87 -17.08
CA SER A 462 -7.60 32.38 -16.25
C SER A 462 -7.31 33.85 -15.98
N GLY A 463 -7.95 34.70 -16.78
CA GLY A 463 -7.87 36.14 -16.64
C GLY A 463 -8.60 36.64 -15.40
N LEU A 464 -8.01 37.64 -14.75
CA LEU A 464 -8.68 38.52 -13.81
C LEU A 464 -8.31 39.95 -14.17
N SER A 465 -9.26 40.62 -14.82
CA SER A 465 -9.34 42.07 -14.90
C SER A 465 -9.97 42.54 -13.58
N ALA A 466 -9.26 43.41 -12.85
CA ALA A 466 -9.86 44.24 -11.81
C ALA A 466 -9.28 45.65 -11.97
N GLY A 467 -10.18 46.59 -12.27
CA GLY A 467 -9.90 48.01 -12.31
C GLY A 467 -9.59 48.55 -10.91
N VAL A 468 -8.73 49.55 -10.88
CA VAL A 468 -8.41 50.37 -9.72
C VAL A 468 -9.20 51.65 -9.85
N ASP A 469 -10.10 51.89 -8.89
CA ASP A 469 -10.57 53.22 -8.52
C ASP A 469 -10.29 53.38 -7.02
N LEU A 470 -9.73 54.55 -6.68
CA LEU A 470 -9.20 55.07 -5.41
C LEU A 470 -7.74 54.73 -5.07
#